data_AF-A0A6P0DXF1-F1
#
_entry.id   AF-A0A6P0DXF1-F1
#
_cell.length_a   1.000
_cell.length_b   1.000
_cell.length_c   1.000
_cell.angle_alpha   90.00
_cell.angle_beta   90.00
_cell.angle_gamma   90.00
#
_symmetry.space_group_name_H-M   'P 1'
#
loop_
_entity.id
_entity.type
_entity.pdbx_description
1 polymer ?
#
loop_
_entity_poly.entity_id
_entity_poly.type
_entity_poly.pdbx_seq_one_letter_code
_entity_poly.pdbx_strand_id
1 'polypeptide(L)'
;RMIDRIAAYAPGGTVVFVGDYVDRGPDSKSVLDRIIAGPSEPWRWICLKGNHEDMMVAAYADGQSRAVWLGNGGLETEISYGGRVLPQHLQWAADRPLMHVDRHRIFVHAGVDPAFPLDRQSQDDLLWMRFLA
;
A
#
# COMPACT_ATOMS: atom_id res chain seq x y z
N ARG A 1 17.96 -5.03 0.96
CA ARG A 1 16.79 -4.11 0.85
C ARG A 1 16.60 -3.40 2.18
N MET A 2 15.87 -2.29 2.26
CA MET A 2 15.69 -1.54 3.53
C MET A 2 15.12 -2.42 4.65
N ILE A 3 14.22 -3.34 4.30
CA ILE A 3 13.60 -4.30 5.23
C ILE A 3 14.60 -5.22 5.93
N ASP A 4 15.69 -5.60 5.24
CA ASP A 4 16.73 -6.48 5.77
C ASP A 4 17.62 -5.74 6.78
N ARG A 5 17.60 -4.40 6.76
CA ARG A 5 18.36 -3.57 7.70
C ARG A 5 17.64 -3.37 9.03
N ILE A 6 16.33 -3.62 9.10
CA ILE A 6 15.52 -3.40 10.32
C ILE A 6 16.02 -4.27 11.49
N ALA A 7 16.44 -5.50 11.20
CA ALA A 7 16.98 -6.41 12.21
C ALA A 7 18.28 -5.92 12.87
N ALA A 8 19.00 -4.98 12.23
CA ALA A 8 20.16 -4.34 12.84
C ALA A 8 19.78 -3.30 13.90
N TYR A 9 18.53 -2.82 13.91
CA TYR A 9 18.04 -1.80 14.83
C TYR A 9 17.26 -2.37 16.02
N ALA A 10 16.64 -3.55 15.87
CA ALA A 10 15.94 -4.23 16.94
C ALA A 10 15.90 -5.75 16.70
N PRO A 11 15.72 -6.58 17.74
CA PRO A 11 15.60 -8.04 17.59
C PRO A 11 14.19 -8.51 17.19
N GLY A 12 13.20 -7.62 17.21
CA GLY A 12 11.79 -7.91 16.97
C GLY A 12 10.94 -6.65 17.04
N GLY A 13 9.66 -6.76 16.67
CA GLY A 13 8.72 -5.64 16.76
C GLY A 13 7.69 -5.59 15.65
N THR A 14 7.00 -4.44 15.55
CA THR A 14 6.01 -4.20 14.50
C THR A 14 6.57 -3.24 13.45
N VAL A 15 6.53 -3.65 12.18
CA VAL A 15 6.82 -2.78 11.03
C VAL A 15 5.49 -2.39 10.39
N VAL A 16 5.26 -1.09 10.25
CA VAL A 16 4.09 -0.55 9.55
C VAL A 16 4.55 -0.04 8.19
N PHE A 17 4.02 -0.64 7.11
CA PHE A 17 4.20 -0.17 5.75
C PHE A 17 3.02 0.71 5.38
N VAL A 18 3.28 1.86 4.77
CA VAL A 18 2.28 2.91 4.53
C VAL A 18 1.68 2.87 3.12
N GLY A 19 1.80 1.76 2.39
CA GLY A 19 1.26 1.61 1.03
C GLY A 19 2.28 1.81 -0.09
N ASP A 20 1.79 1.85 -1.33
CA ASP A 20 2.55 1.99 -2.58
C ASP A 20 3.58 0.88 -2.78
N TYR A 21 3.08 -0.35 -2.77
CA TYR A 21 3.85 -1.56 -3.05
C TYR A 21 4.00 -1.81 -4.56
N VAL A 22 3.10 -1.24 -5.36
CA VAL A 22 3.04 -1.41 -6.81
C VAL A 22 3.39 -0.10 -7.54
N ASP A 23 3.56 -0.24 -8.85
CA ASP A 23 3.78 0.81 -9.85
C ASP A 23 5.17 1.45 -9.83
N ARG A 24 5.54 2.05 -10.98
CA ARG A 24 6.80 2.78 -11.27
C ARG A 24 8.09 1.95 -11.22
N GLY A 25 8.18 0.98 -10.31
CA GLY A 25 9.28 0.03 -10.21
C GLY A 25 9.12 -1.16 -11.15
N PRO A 26 10.22 -1.84 -11.54
CA PRO A 26 10.19 -2.89 -12.55
C PRO A 26 9.60 -4.23 -12.07
N ASP A 27 9.36 -4.41 -10.76
CA ASP A 27 9.09 -5.72 -10.17
C ASP A 27 8.06 -5.67 -9.02
N SER A 28 6.92 -5.04 -9.27
CA SER A 28 5.78 -4.98 -8.33
C SER A 28 5.35 -6.38 -7.87
N LYS A 29 5.41 -7.38 -8.78
CA LYS A 29 5.10 -8.77 -8.44
C LYS A 29 5.93 -9.30 -7.28
N SER A 30 7.25 -9.20 -7.35
CA SER A 30 8.12 -9.70 -6.28
C SER A 30 7.97 -8.90 -4.98
N VAL A 31 7.60 -7.62 -5.05
CA VAL A 31 7.29 -6.82 -3.85
C VAL A 31 6.05 -7.37 -3.15
N LEU A 32 4.96 -7.58 -3.89
CA LEU A 32 3.74 -8.16 -3.33
C LEU A 32 3.96 -9.58 -2.82
N ASP A 33 4.65 -10.44 -3.56
CA ASP A 33 5.03 -11.79 -3.11
C ASP A 33 5.77 -11.72 -1.75
N ARG A 34 6.72 -10.79 -1.60
CA ARG A 34 7.51 -10.63 -0.38
C ARG A 34 6.69 -10.12 0.81
N ILE A 35 5.82 -9.13 0.59
CA ILE A 35 5.00 -8.53 1.65
C ILE A 35 3.90 -9.49 2.10
N ILE A 36 3.28 -10.22 1.15
CA ILE A 36 2.26 -11.24 1.42
C ILE A 36 2.85 -12.40 2.21
N ALA A 37 4.06 -12.85 1.87
CA ALA A 37 4.76 -13.90 2.63
C ALA A 37 5.01 -13.50 4.09
N GLY A 38 5.01 -12.20 4.39
CA GLY A 38 5.09 -11.68 5.74
C GLY A 38 6.49 -11.77 6.37
N PRO A 39 6.60 -11.34 7.63
CA PRO A 39 7.84 -11.46 8.39
C PRO A 39 8.11 -12.87 8.88
N SER A 40 9.36 -13.13 9.27
CA SER A 40 9.68 -14.19 10.22
C SER A 40 9.44 -13.71 11.66
N GLU A 41 9.09 -14.63 12.56
CA GLU A 41 9.13 -14.40 14.02
C GLU A 41 10.48 -13.77 14.44
N PRO A 42 10.50 -12.85 15.43
CA PRO A 42 9.40 -12.31 16.23
C PRO A 42 8.84 -10.99 15.66
N TRP A 43 8.89 -10.81 14.34
CA TRP A 43 8.38 -9.59 13.70
C TRP A 43 6.91 -9.72 13.31
N ARG A 44 6.21 -8.59 13.39
CA ARG A 44 4.85 -8.44 12.87
C ARG A 44 4.82 -7.33 11.84
N TRP A 45 4.16 -7.56 10.71
CA TRP A 45 3.99 -6.55 9.67
C TRP A 45 2.54 -6.11 9.59
N ILE A 46 2.35 -4.80 9.49
CA ILE A 46 1.07 -4.15 9.21
C ILE A 46 1.23 -3.44 7.87
N CYS A 47 0.37 -3.75 6.91
CA CYS A 47 0.45 -3.23 5.56
C CYS A 47 -0.78 -2.38 5.30
N LEU A 48 -0.61 -1.08 5.10
CA LEU A 48 -1.69 -0.15 4.77
C LEU A 48 -1.87 -0.05 3.27
N LYS A 49 -3.05 0.37 2.84
CA LYS A 49 -3.34 0.65 1.43
C LYS A 49 -2.72 1.99 1.04
N GLY A 50 -1.98 2.02 -0.06
CA GLY A 50 -1.59 3.26 -0.74
C GLY A 50 -2.56 3.62 -1.86
N ASN A 51 -2.40 4.82 -2.40
CA ASN A 51 -3.24 5.26 -3.51
C ASN A 51 -2.99 4.45 -4.78
N HIS A 52 -1.79 3.89 -4.96
CA HIS A 52 -1.48 3.01 -6.09
C HIS A 52 -2.22 1.67 -6.02
N GLU A 53 -2.35 1.07 -4.83
CA GLU A 53 -3.19 -0.12 -4.65
C GLU A 53 -4.66 0.16 -4.95
N ASP A 54 -5.17 1.33 -4.54
CA ASP A 54 -6.56 1.73 -4.77
C ASP A 54 -6.85 1.93 -6.26
N MET A 55 -5.97 2.65 -6.98
CA MET A 55 -6.06 2.80 -8.44
C MET A 55 -6.02 1.45 -9.17
N MET A 56 -5.12 0.55 -8.77
CA MET A 56 -5.03 -0.79 -9.36
C MET A 56 -6.32 -1.58 -9.14
N VAL A 57 -6.87 -1.58 -7.93
CA VAL A 57 -8.12 -2.27 -7.62
C VAL A 57 -9.29 -1.70 -8.44
N ALA A 58 -9.42 -0.37 -8.51
CA ALA A 58 -10.45 0.29 -9.31
C ALA A 58 -10.34 -0.07 -10.81
N ALA A 59 -9.12 -0.03 -11.37
CA ALA A 59 -8.85 -0.37 -12.77
C ALA A 59 -9.32 -1.78 -13.15
N TYR A 60 -9.23 -2.74 -12.23
CA TYR A 60 -9.66 -4.12 -12.44
C TYR A 60 -11.14 -4.36 -12.12
N ALA A 61 -11.80 -3.44 -11.42
CA ALA A 61 -13.21 -3.54 -11.07
C ALA A 61 -14.15 -2.94 -12.12
N ASP A 62 -13.85 -1.75 -12.64
CA ASP A 62 -14.76 -1.00 -13.53
C ASP A 62 -14.25 -0.81 -14.96
N GLY A 63 -12.96 -1.07 -15.21
CA GLY A 63 -12.29 -0.88 -16.50
C GLY A 63 -12.14 0.58 -16.98
N GLN A 64 -12.97 1.51 -16.50
CA GLN A 64 -12.90 2.95 -16.82
C GLN A 64 -11.68 3.60 -16.16
N SER A 65 -11.32 3.12 -14.97
CA SER A 65 -10.19 3.62 -14.17
C SER A 65 -8.83 3.13 -14.70
N ARG A 66 -8.81 2.22 -15.68
CA ARG A 66 -7.57 1.60 -16.16
C ARG A 66 -6.61 2.57 -16.83
N ALA A 67 -7.11 3.51 -17.64
CA ALA A 67 -6.25 4.50 -18.29
C ALA A 67 -5.54 5.41 -17.27
N VAL A 68 -6.25 5.79 -16.20
CA VAL A 68 -5.70 6.61 -15.11
C VAL A 68 -4.59 5.84 -14.39
N TRP A 69 -4.84 4.58 -14.01
CA TRP A 69 -3.83 3.77 -13.33
C TRP A 69 -2.58 3.53 -14.18
N LEU A 70 -2.74 3.17 -15.47
CA LEU A 70 -1.60 2.99 -16.37
C LEU A 70 -0.76 4.26 -16.51
N GLY A 71 -1.41 5.44 -16.58
CA GLY A 71 -0.73 6.74 -16.64
C GLY A 71 0.07 7.08 -15.37
N ASN A 72 -0.17 6.38 -14.26
CA ASN A 72 0.52 6.57 -12.98
C ASN A 72 1.58 5.49 -12.69
N GLY A 73 1.91 4.64 -13.66
CA GLY A 73 2.93 3.59 -13.51
C GLY A 73 2.36 2.17 -13.35
N GLY A 74 1.06 1.99 -13.60
CA GLY A 74 0.41 0.67 -13.60
C GLY A 74 0.91 -0.26 -14.70
N LEU A 75 1.50 0.28 -15.78
CA LEU A 75 2.03 -0.53 -16.87
C LEU A 75 3.21 -1.38 -16.41
N GLU A 76 4.12 -0.81 -15.63
CA GLU A 76 5.27 -1.51 -15.05
C GLU A 76 4.81 -2.66 -14.14
N THR A 77 3.74 -2.43 -13.39
CA THR A 77 3.09 -3.48 -12.59
C THR A 77 2.61 -4.62 -13.50
N GLU A 78 1.80 -4.35 -14.53
CA GLU A 78 1.32 -5.41 -15.44
C GLU A 78 2.48 -6.15 -16.12
N ILE A 79 3.52 -5.44 -16.56
CA ILE A 79 4.73 -6.04 -17.15
C ILE A 79 5.38 -7.01 -16.17
N SER A 80 5.51 -6.64 -14.89
CA SER A 80 6.08 -7.52 -13.85
C SER A 80 5.26 -8.81 -13.61
N TYR A 81 3.97 -8.81 -13.97
CA TYR A 81 3.10 -9.98 -13.93
C TYR A 81 3.02 -10.76 -15.25
N GLY A 82 3.67 -10.30 -16.33
CA GLY A 82 3.51 -10.87 -17.66
C GLY A 82 2.16 -10.54 -18.31
N GLY A 83 1.52 -9.45 -17.88
CA GLY A 83 0.36 -8.85 -18.53
C GLY A 83 -0.82 -8.55 -17.60
N ARG A 84 -1.15 -9.43 -16.65
CA ARG A 84 -2.32 -9.25 -15.78
C ARG A 84 -2.02 -9.60 -14.33
N VAL A 85 -2.42 -8.72 -13.41
CA VAL A 85 -2.25 -8.94 -11.97
C VAL A 85 -3.08 -10.16 -11.51
N LEU A 86 -2.49 -10.98 -10.62
CA LEU A 86 -3.14 -12.18 -10.09
C LEU A 86 -4.35 -11.81 -9.20
N PRO A 87 -5.49 -12.54 -9.29
CA PRO A 87 -6.67 -12.25 -8.48
C PRO A 87 -6.39 -12.19 -6.97
N GLN A 88 -5.54 -13.08 -6.45
CA GLN A 88 -5.19 -13.08 -5.02
C GLN A 88 -4.44 -11.81 -4.57
N HIS A 89 -3.67 -11.18 -5.47
CA HIS A 89 -2.93 -9.96 -5.16
C HIS A 89 -3.84 -8.73 -5.26
N LEU A 90 -4.79 -8.73 -6.20
CA LEU A 90 -5.85 -7.73 -6.26
C LEU A 90 -6.70 -7.78 -4.99
N GLN A 91 -7.12 -8.97 -4.56
CA GLN A 91 -7.87 -9.14 -3.32
C GLN A 91 -7.05 -8.69 -2.10
N TRP A 92 -5.79 -9.09 -2.02
CA TRP A 92 -4.90 -8.65 -0.94
C TRP A 92 -4.80 -7.11 -0.88
N ALA A 93 -4.62 -6.45 -2.03
CA ALA A 93 -4.56 -4.99 -2.14
C ALA A 93 -5.88 -4.33 -1.72
N ALA A 94 -7.02 -4.87 -2.17
CA ALA A 94 -8.35 -4.39 -1.81
C ALA A 94 -8.62 -4.46 -0.30
N ASP A 95 -8.16 -5.53 0.35
CA ASP A 95 -8.38 -5.78 1.78
C ASP A 95 -7.44 -5.00 2.71
N ARG A 96 -6.50 -4.22 2.17
CA ARG A 96 -5.59 -3.44 3.02
C ARG A 96 -6.35 -2.34 3.78
N PRO A 97 -6.14 -2.20 5.11
CA PRO A 97 -6.72 -1.10 5.86
C PRO A 97 -6.13 0.24 5.40
N LEU A 98 -6.93 1.30 5.47
CA LEU A 98 -6.50 2.66 5.13
C LEU A 98 -5.67 3.31 6.25
N MET A 99 -5.83 2.84 7.49
CA MET A 99 -5.24 3.45 8.66
C MET A 99 -4.89 2.38 9.71
N HIS A 100 -3.82 2.62 10.47
CA HIS A 100 -3.53 1.92 11.71
C HIS A 100 -3.27 2.92 12.82
N VAL A 101 -3.83 2.68 14.00
CA VAL A 101 -3.67 3.54 15.18
C VAL A 101 -3.13 2.69 16.32
N ASP A 102 -2.08 3.17 16.98
CA ASP A 102 -1.60 2.64 18.23
C ASP A 102 -1.77 3.65 19.38
N ARG A 103 -1.19 3.38 20.55
CA ARG A 103 -1.33 4.25 21.73
C ARG A 103 -0.86 5.70 21.51
N HIS A 104 0.08 5.92 20.61
CA HIS A 104 0.79 7.20 20.46
C HIS A 104 0.77 7.76 19.05
N ARG A 105 0.40 6.95 18.05
CA ARG A 105 0.62 7.28 16.64
C ARG A 105 -0.55 6.87 15.78
N ILE A 106 -0.71 7.62 14.70
CA ILE A 106 -1.57 7.30 13.57
C ILE A 106 -0.66 7.04 12.39
N PHE A 107 -0.93 5.95 11.68
CA PHE A 107 -0.27 5.59 10.45
C PHE A 107 -1.31 5.60 9.34
N VAL A 108 -1.01 6.34 8.29
CA VAL A 108 -1.84 6.53 7.09
C VAL A 108 -0.89 6.70 5.91
N HIS A 109 -1.38 6.46 4.69
CA HIS A 109 -0.58 6.63 3.49
C HIS A 109 -0.22 8.10 3.22
N ALA A 110 -1.22 8.98 3.15
CA ALA A 110 -1.02 10.40 2.84
C ALA A 110 -1.15 11.31 4.07
N GLY A 111 -2.36 11.44 4.62
CA GLY A 111 -2.63 12.36 5.72
C GLY A 111 -3.98 12.14 6.38
N VAL A 112 -4.25 12.90 7.44
CA VAL A 112 -5.55 12.98 8.09
C VAL A 112 -5.99 14.43 8.11
N ASP A 113 -7.27 14.69 7.88
CA ASP A 113 -7.85 16.02 8.03
C ASP A 113 -8.09 16.29 9.53
N PRO A 114 -7.41 17.27 10.13
CA PRO A 114 -7.59 17.60 11.54
C PRO A 114 -8.99 18.17 11.88
N ALA A 115 -9.78 18.56 10.88
CA ALA A 115 -11.16 19.01 11.09
C ALA A 115 -12.13 17.87 11.44
N PHE A 116 -11.76 16.61 11.15
CA PHE A 116 -12.62 15.45 11.37
C PHE A 116 -12.00 14.45 12.37
N PRO A 117 -12.81 13.77 13.19
CA PRO A 117 -12.33 12.66 13.99
C PRO A 117 -11.87 11.50 13.09
N LEU A 118 -11.03 10.61 13.63
CA LEU A 118 -10.36 9.54 12.86
C LEU A 118 -11.35 8.55 12.20
N ASP A 119 -12.50 8.32 12.81
CA ASP A 119 -13.56 7.45 12.29
C ASP A 119 -14.43 8.12 11.21
N ARG A 120 -14.19 9.40 10.91
CA ARG A 120 -14.89 10.17 9.87
C ARG A 120 -13.96 10.70 8.78
N GLN A 121 -12.73 10.20 8.71
CA GLN A 121 -11.82 10.51 7.62
C GLN A 121 -12.35 9.94 6.30
N SER A 122 -12.24 10.69 5.22
CA SER A 122 -12.58 10.19 3.89
C SER A 122 -11.46 9.31 3.34
N GLN A 123 -11.78 8.35 2.46
CA GLN A 123 -10.75 7.53 1.81
C GLN A 123 -9.80 8.42 0.97
N ASP A 124 -10.33 9.41 0.27
CA ASP A 124 -9.55 10.35 -0.54
C ASP A 124 -8.51 11.10 0.29
N ASP A 125 -8.87 11.59 1.49
CA ASP A 125 -7.93 12.25 2.39
C ASP A 125 -6.81 11.31 2.83
N LEU A 126 -7.18 10.09 3.25
CA LEU A 126 -6.22 9.09 3.73
C LEU A 126 -5.22 8.65 2.64
N LEU A 127 -5.62 8.69 1.37
CA LEU A 127 -4.81 8.21 0.24
C LEU A 127 -4.14 9.32 -0.58
N TRP A 128 -4.69 10.54 -0.63
CA TRP A 128 -4.27 11.55 -1.60
C TRP A 128 -3.94 12.91 -1.01
N MET A 129 -4.18 13.13 0.28
CA MET A 129 -3.93 14.43 0.91
C MET A 129 -2.50 14.92 0.66
N ARG A 130 -2.39 16.19 0.24
CA ARG A 130 -1.12 16.90 0.10
C ARG A 130 -1.14 18.11 1.00
N PHE A 131 -0.17 18.20 1.90
CA PHE A 131 0.07 19.43 2.62
C PHE A 131 0.76 20.42 1.68
N LEU A 132 0.15 21.59 1.48
CA LEU A 132 0.84 22.69 0.82
C LEU A 132 2.01 23.10 1.73
N ALA A 133 3.23 22.92 1.23
CA ALA A 133 4.45 23.37 1.89
C ALA A 133 4.65 24.88 1.73
#